data_AF-A0A4C1SB05-F1
#
_entry.id   AF-A0A4C1SB05-F1
#
_cell.length_a   1.000
_cell.length_b   1.000
_cell.length_c   1.000
_cell.angle_alpha   90.00
_cell.angle_beta   90.00
_cell.angle_gamma   90.00
#
_symmetry.space_group_name_H-M   'P 1'
#
loop_
_entity.id
_entity.type
_entity.pdbx_description
1 polymer ?
#
loop_
_entity_poly.entity_id
_entity_poly.type
_entity_poly.pdbx_seq_one_letter_code
_entity_poly.pdbx_strand_id
1 'polypeptide(L)'
;MDTNQENNKQTCNLSVRYGKDISQINTIDLFSENPLNIFTQKNVPNYGTKLDVWEAIEKRELALATSQPPTNYFQKMILWTEQGKVWKFPINNEQGLEEENEVHFSEHIFLDMLLEGWCPTKGPIRHFMELVCVGLSKNPFYTVQEKKEHIKWYKDYFESKKDVLAEVGAWDISSQSENTKTVS
;
A
#
# COMPACT_ATOMS: atom_id res chain seq x y z
N MET A 1 23.92 -14.96 -31.50
CA MET A 1 25.04 -14.11 -31.08
C MET A 1 25.55 -14.70 -29.79
N ASP A 2 26.56 -15.54 -29.92
CA ASP A 2 27.21 -16.25 -28.83
C ASP A 2 28.18 -15.30 -28.13
N THR A 3 28.08 -15.21 -26.81
CA THR A 3 29.17 -14.66 -25.98
C THR A 3 29.42 -15.61 -24.83
N ASN A 4 30.50 -16.37 -24.98
CA ASN A 4 31.22 -17.06 -23.91
C ASN A 4 31.67 -16.03 -22.85
N GLN A 5 31.37 -16.29 -21.58
CA GLN A 5 32.06 -15.67 -20.45
C GLN A 5 32.85 -16.75 -19.71
N GLU A 6 34.15 -16.76 -19.97
CA GLU A 6 35.15 -17.51 -19.20
C GLU A 6 35.17 -17.00 -17.76
N ASN A 7 34.86 -17.91 -16.82
CA ASN A 7 35.00 -17.66 -15.39
C ASN A 7 36.49 -17.70 -15.01
N ASN A 8 37.13 -16.53 -15.05
CA ASN A 8 38.45 -16.29 -14.50
C ASN A 8 38.47 -16.56 -12.99
N LYS A 9 39.02 -17.70 -12.59
CA LYS A 9 39.35 -18.00 -11.20
C LYS A 9 40.58 -17.18 -10.81
N GLN A 10 40.38 -15.99 -10.23
CA GLN A 10 41.45 -15.26 -9.56
C GLN A 10 41.83 -16.02 -8.28
N THR A 11 42.93 -16.75 -8.34
CA THR A 11 43.58 -17.33 -7.16
C THR A 11 44.43 -16.25 -6.48
N CYS A 12 43.98 -15.76 -5.32
CA CYS A 12 44.77 -14.89 -4.46
C CYS A 12 45.87 -15.69 -3.77
N ASN A 13 47.12 -15.50 -4.18
CA ASN A 13 48.28 -16.05 -3.48
C ASN A 13 48.68 -15.11 -2.33
N LEU A 14 48.26 -15.42 -1.10
CA LEU A 14 48.84 -14.82 0.09
C LEU A 14 50.01 -15.68 0.59
N SER A 15 51.24 -15.25 0.31
CA SER A 15 52.43 -15.83 0.92
C SER A 15 52.63 -15.25 2.32
N VAL A 16 52.17 -15.95 3.35
CA VAL A 16 52.50 -15.63 4.74
C VAL A 16 53.84 -16.27 5.09
N ARG A 17 54.84 -15.43 5.42
CA ARG A 17 56.13 -15.89 5.94
C ARG A 17 56.05 -16.06 7.45
N TYR A 18 55.95 -17.30 7.93
CA TYR A 18 56.32 -17.64 9.30
C TYR A 18 57.41 -18.70 9.28
N GLY A 19 58.60 -18.33 9.75
CA GLY A 19 59.67 -19.26 10.06
C GLY A 19 59.38 -19.96 11.38
N LYS A 20 58.85 -21.18 11.30
CA LYS A 20 59.07 -22.23 12.30
C LYS A 20 58.74 -23.56 11.64
N ASP A 21 59.67 -24.50 11.76
CA ASP A 21 59.68 -25.83 11.15
C ASP A 21 58.37 -26.59 11.43
N ILE A 22 57.51 -26.75 10.41
CA ILE A 22 56.28 -27.55 10.46
C ILE A 22 56.54 -28.83 9.66
N SER A 23 57.36 -29.71 10.21
CA SER A 23 57.51 -31.06 9.70
C SER A 23 56.16 -31.77 9.88
N GLN A 24 55.48 -31.96 8.74
CA GLN A 24 54.26 -32.74 8.52
C GLN A 24 52.92 -32.07 8.90
N ILE A 25 52.54 -31.02 8.17
CA ILE A 25 51.12 -30.69 8.01
C ILE A 25 50.52 -31.70 7.05
N ASN A 26 49.81 -32.70 7.58
CA ASN A 26 48.95 -33.56 6.77
C ASN A 26 47.76 -32.73 6.29
N THR A 27 47.72 -32.41 5.00
CA THR A 27 46.55 -31.80 4.38
C THR A 27 45.49 -32.88 4.21
N ILE A 28 44.54 -32.94 5.13
CA ILE A 28 43.41 -33.86 5.09
C ILE A 28 42.27 -33.16 4.35
N ASP A 29 41.77 -33.77 3.28
CA ASP A 29 40.59 -33.28 2.57
C ASP A 29 39.32 -33.76 3.30
N LEU A 30 38.68 -32.83 4.02
CA LEU A 30 37.54 -33.08 4.90
C LEU A 30 36.30 -33.64 4.18
N PHE A 31 36.22 -33.47 2.86
CA PHE A 31 35.06 -33.87 2.05
C PHE A 31 35.34 -35.05 1.12
N SER A 32 36.51 -35.70 1.27
CA SER A 32 36.95 -36.78 0.38
C SER A 32 36.36 -38.16 0.72
N GLU A 33 35.78 -38.32 1.90
CA GLU A 33 35.19 -39.58 2.34
C GLU A 33 33.75 -39.80 1.85
N ASN A 34 33.32 -41.06 1.87
CA ASN A 34 32.00 -41.45 1.41
C ASN A 34 30.90 -40.83 2.30
N PRO A 35 29.99 -40.02 1.75
CA PRO A 35 28.89 -39.46 2.52
C PRO A 35 27.89 -40.55 2.91
N LEU A 36 27.10 -40.28 3.95
CA LEU A 36 26.13 -41.23 4.50
C LEU A 36 25.04 -41.67 3.50
N ASN A 37 24.88 -40.99 2.35
CA ASN A 37 23.95 -41.37 1.25
C ASN A 37 22.49 -41.63 1.66
N ILE A 38 22.06 -41.22 2.86
CA ILE A 38 20.68 -41.37 3.37
C ILE A 38 19.72 -40.40 2.66
N PHE A 39 20.20 -39.20 2.31
CA PHE A 39 19.40 -38.17 1.66
C PHE A 39 19.70 -38.13 0.15
N THR A 40 18.76 -38.61 -0.67
CA THR A 40 18.79 -38.39 -2.12
C THR A 40 18.27 -36.99 -2.43
N GLN A 41 19.01 -36.18 -3.19
CA GLN A 41 18.57 -34.87 -3.68
C GLN A 41 17.32 -35.02 -4.56
N LYS A 42 16.14 -34.98 -3.95
CA LYS A 42 14.88 -34.90 -4.69
C LYS A 42 14.51 -33.43 -4.79
N ASN A 43 14.51 -32.92 -6.01
CA ASN A 43 13.97 -31.60 -6.34
C ASN A 43 12.44 -31.70 -6.39
N VAL A 44 11.83 -32.03 -5.24
CA VAL A 44 10.37 -32.15 -5.12
C VAL A 44 9.79 -30.75 -4.90
N PRO A 45 8.81 -30.32 -5.71
CA PRO A 45 8.10 -29.07 -5.46
C PRO A 45 7.39 -29.17 -4.10
N ASN A 46 7.50 -28.13 -3.28
CA ASN A 46 6.88 -28.10 -1.97
C ASN A 46 5.34 -28.03 -2.11
N TYR A 47 4.67 -29.15 -1.83
CA TYR A 47 3.20 -29.32 -1.91
C TYR A 47 2.48 -29.09 -0.57
N GLY A 48 3.16 -28.53 0.45
CA GLY A 48 2.58 -28.25 1.76
C GLY A 48 1.85 -26.91 1.86
N THR A 49 0.94 -26.79 2.84
CA THR A 49 0.35 -25.51 3.24
C THR A 49 1.45 -24.60 3.80
N LYS A 50 1.62 -23.41 3.22
CA LYS A 50 2.61 -22.43 3.67
C LYS A 50 2.27 -21.95 5.08
N LEU A 51 3.25 -21.97 5.97
CA LEU A 51 3.13 -21.51 7.34
C LEU A 51 3.70 -20.09 7.46
N ASP A 52 2.90 -19.08 7.12
CA ASP A 52 3.36 -17.70 6.99
C ASP A 52 4.01 -17.14 8.27
N VAL A 53 3.47 -17.50 9.44
CA VAL A 53 4.00 -17.03 10.73
C VAL A 53 5.40 -17.59 11.01
N TRP A 54 5.60 -18.90 10.77
CA TRP A 54 6.89 -19.55 10.99
C TRP A 54 7.96 -19.02 10.04
N GLU A 55 7.60 -18.81 8.78
CA GLU A 55 8.49 -18.20 7.79
C GLU A 55 8.85 -16.75 8.15
N ALA A 56 7.89 -15.96 8.67
CA ALA A 56 8.15 -14.61 9.13
C ALA A 56 9.13 -14.57 10.33
N ILE A 57 8.98 -15.50 11.28
CA ILE A 57 9.89 -15.63 12.42
C ILE A 57 11.28 -16.06 11.95
N GLU A 58 11.37 -17.07 11.10
CA GLU A 58 12.65 -17.54 10.54
C GLU A 58 13.39 -16.40 9.82
N LYS A 59 12.69 -15.63 8.97
CA LYS A 59 13.25 -14.46 8.29
C LYS A 59 13.75 -13.40 9.27
N ARG A 60 13.01 -13.16 10.36
CA ARG A 60 13.41 -12.21 11.41
C ARG A 60 14.67 -12.69 12.13
N GLU A 61 14.74 -13.96 12.54
CA GLU A 61 15.90 -14.52 13.23
C GLU A 61 17.16 -14.48 12.34
N LEU A 62 17.02 -14.81 11.05
CA LEU A 62 18.10 -14.68 10.07
C LEU A 62 18.59 -13.22 9.92
N ALA A 63 17.65 -12.27 9.87
CA ALA A 63 17.99 -10.84 9.82
C ALA A 63 18.72 -10.38 11.08
N LEU A 64 18.28 -10.81 12.27
CA LEU A 64 18.94 -10.49 13.54
C LEU A 64 20.34 -11.10 13.64
N ALA A 65 20.51 -12.36 13.22
CA ALA A 65 21.81 -13.03 13.20
C ALA A 65 22.81 -12.34 12.26
N THR A 66 22.33 -11.71 11.19
CA THR A 66 23.15 -10.97 10.23
C THR A 66 23.32 -9.49 10.62
N SER A 67 22.47 -8.96 11.51
CA SER A 67 22.48 -7.54 11.87
C SER A 67 23.74 -7.16 12.66
N GLN A 68 24.46 -6.15 12.19
CA GLN A 68 25.65 -5.60 12.84
C GLN A 68 25.35 -4.17 13.30
N PRO A 69 25.99 -3.68 14.38
CA PRO A 69 25.86 -2.29 14.76
C PRO A 69 26.36 -1.37 13.64
N PRO A 70 25.71 -0.22 13.40
CA PRO A 70 26.09 0.68 12.32
C PRO A 70 27.48 1.26 12.58
N THR A 71 28.41 0.98 11.67
CA THR A 71 29.81 1.40 11.73
C THR A 71 29.97 2.87 11.30
N ASN A 72 29.13 3.34 10.37
CA ASN A 72 29.20 4.68 9.81
C ASN A 72 27.90 5.48 10.04
N TYR A 73 27.99 6.80 10.04
CA TYR A 73 26.86 7.73 10.05
C TYR A 73 25.87 7.47 8.88
N PHE A 74 26.36 7.19 7.67
CA PHE A 74 25.46 6.86 6.55
C PHE A 74 24.61 5.62 6.81
N GLN A 75 25.16 4.59 7.46
CA GLN A 75 24.40 3.40 7.85
C GLN A 75 23.34 3.75 8.91
N LYS A 76 23.63 4.66 9.85
CA LYS A 76 22.63 5.17 10.79
C LYS A 76 21.50 5.91 10.08
N MET A 77 21.82 6.74 9.09
CA MET A 77 20.81 7.42 8.28
C MET A 77 19.94 6.41 7.51
N ILE A 78 20.54 5.41 6.87
CA ILE A 78 19.80 4.34 6.18
C ILE A 78 18.84 3.66 7.17
N LEU A 79 19.33 3.25 8.33
CA LEU A 79 18.52 2.61 9.37
C LEU A 79 17.37 3.52 9.85
N TRP A 80 17.61 4.83 10.01
CA TRP A 80 16.57 5.78 10.39
C TRP A 80 15.56 6.04 9.28
N THR A 81 15.98 6.02 8.02
CA THR A 81 15.08 6.10 6.86
C THR A 81 14.22 4.85 6.74
N GLU A 82 14.78 3.66 6.93
CA GLU A 82 14.04 2.38 6.97
C GLU A 82 13.03 2.35 8.13
N GLN A 83 13.39 2.93 9.28
CA GLN A 83 12.50 3.08 10.43
C GLN A 83 11.47 4.21 10.28
N GLY A 84 11.54 5.03 9.22
CA GLY A 84 10.65 6.17 9.01
C GLY A 84 10.88 7.36 9.95
N LYS A 85 12.02 7.43 10.64
CA LYS A 85 12.40 8.56 11.53
C LYS A 85 12.89 9.78 10.76
N VAL A 86 13.45 9.56 9.59
CA VAL A 86 13.98 10.61 8.71
C VAL A 86 13.06 10.72 7.49
N TRP A 87 12.90 11.94 6.97
CA TRP A 87 12.13 12.19 5.77
C TRP A 87 12.75 11.47 4.57
N LYS A 88 11.91 10.98 3.65
CA LYS A 88 12.41 10.37 2.42
C LYS A 88 12.82 11.50 1.48
N PHE A 89 13.94 11.30 0.78
CA PHE A 89 14.42 12.24 -0.21
C PHE A 89 14.11 11.72 -1.62
N PRO A 90 13.75 12.60 -2.58
CA PRO A 90 13.56 14.05 -2.46
C PRO A 90 12.36 14.41 -1.55
N ILE A 91 12.45 15.55 -0.86
CA ILE A 91 11.39 15.97 0.07
C ILE A 91 10.10 16.19 -0.73
N ASN A 92 9.06 15.43 -0.38
CA ASN A 92 7.70 15.63 -0.86
C ASN A 92 6.83 16.11 0.31
N ASN A 93 6.14 17.24 0.14
CA ASN A 93 5.25 17.80 1.15
C ASN A 93 3.99 16.95 1.39
N GLU A 94 3.63 16.09 0.42
CA GLU A 94 2.47 15.21 0.49
C GLU A 94 2.82 13.81 1.04
N GLN A 95 4.04 13.64 1.59
CA GLN A 95 4.45 12.37 2.19
C GLN A 95 3.58 12.06 3.42
N GLY A 96 2.92 10.90 3.44
CA GLY A 96 1.96 10.52 4.49
C GLY A 96 0.49 10.75 4.14
N LEU A 97 0.18 11.29 2.95
CA LEU A 97 -1.17 11.43 2.40
C LEU A 97 -1.42 10.43 1.26
N GLU A 98 -0.89 9.21 1.36
CA GLU A 98 -0.96 8.22 0.27
C GLU A 98 -2.40 7.78 -0.06
N GLU A 99 -3.29 7.71 0.93
CA GLU A 99 -4.69 7.30 0.73
C GLU A 99 -5.46 8.27 -0.18
N GLU A 100 -5.29 9.57 0.01
CA GLU A 100 -5.94 10.59 -0.83
C GLU A 100 -5.26 10.76 -2.19
N ASN A 101 -3.96 10.44 -2.30
CA ASN A 101 -3.24 10.49 -3.57
C ASN A 101 -3.69 9.40 -4.55
N GLU A 102 -4.24 8.29 -4.05
CA GLU A 102 -4.85 7.27 -4.90
C GLU A 102 -6.17 7.76 -5.54
N VAL A 103 -6.85 8.70 -4.88
CA VAL A 103 -8.15 9.20 -5.33
C VAL A 103 -8.01 10.23 -6.44
N HIS A 104 -8.73 10.01 -7.54
CA HIS A 104 -8.73 10.95 -8.65
C HIS A 104 -9.45 12.26 -8.30
N PHE A 105 -8.96 13.39 -8.82
CA PHE A 105 -9.54 14.72 -8.55
C PHE A 105 -11.03 14.82 -8.91
N SER A 106 -11.49 14.03 -9.88
CA SER A 106 -12.90 14.01 -10.31
C SER A 106 -13.84 13.65 -9.16
N GLU A 107 -13.43 12.80 -8.23
CA GLU A 107 -14.27 12.44 -7.07
C GLU A 107 -14.42 13.59 -6.06
N HIS A 108 -13.42 14.46 -5.99
CA HIS A 108 -13.46 15.64 -5.13
C HIS A 108 -14.32 16.76 -5.70
N ILE A 109 -14.42 16.85 -7.03
CA ILE A 109 -15.10 17.95 -7.73
C ILE A 109 -16.53 17.57 -8.10
N PHE A 110 -16.75 16.38 -8.66
CA PHE A 110 -18.05 15.94 -9.18
C PHE A 110 -18.84 15.20 -8.11
N LEU A 111 -19.42 15.96 -7.19
CA LEU A 111 -20.28 15.44 -6.11
C LEU A 111 -21.75 15.28 -6.54
N ASP A 112 -22.12 15.82 -7.70
CA ASP A 112 -23.50 15.86 -8.21
C ASP A 112 -24.11 14.46 -8.37
N MET A 113 -23.27 13.45 -8.65
CA MET A 113 -23.70 12.04 -8.75
C MET A 113 -24.32 11.50 -7.45
N LEU A 114 -23.93 12.05 -6.29
CA LEU A 114 -24.46 11.63 -4.98
C LEU A 114 -25.83 12.26 -4.67
N LEU A 115 -26.23 13.28 -5.43
CA LEU A 115 -27.54 13.91 -5.30
C LEU A 115 -28.63 13.16 -6.08
N GLU A 116 -28.22 12.41 -7.11
CA GLU A 116 -29.11 11.60 -7.94
C GLU A 116 -29.68 10.43 -7.12
N GLY A 117 -30.98 10.49 -6.82
CA GLY A 117 -31.71 9.41 -6.16
C GLY A 117 -32.63 9.85 -5.03
N TRP A 118 -32.27 10.89 -4.28
CA TRP A 118 -33.09 11.40 -3.16
C TRP A 118 -33.48 12.87 -3.27
N CYS A 119 -32.70 13.68 -4.00
CA CYS A 119 -32.97 15.10 -4.16
C CYS A 119 -33.90 15.35 -5.37
N PRO A 120 -34.96 16.17 -5.24
CA PRO A 120 -35.77 16.59 -6.39
C PRO A 120 -34.95 17.27 -7.49
N THR A 121 -35.34 17.09 -8.77
CA THR A 121 -34.63 17.68 -9.92
C THR A 121 -34.81 19.20 -10.03
N LYS A 122 -35.90 19.73 -9.46
CA LYS A 122 -36.22 21.17 -9.43
C LYS A 122 -36.70 21.55 -8.03
N GLY A 123 -36.27 22.71 -7.54
CA GLY A 123 -36.75 23.28 -6.28
C GLY A 123 -35.68 24.01 -5.47
N PRO A 124 -36.07 24.66 -4.37
CA PRO A 124 -35.14 25.38 -3.48
C PRO A 124 -34.14 24.44 -2.80
N ILE A 125 -34.54 23.20 -2.52
CA ILE A 125 -33.66 22.16 -1.95
C ILE A 125 -32.53 21.81 -2.92
N ARG A 126 -32.86 21.68 -4.22
CA ARG A 126 -31.87 21.41 -5.26
C ARG A 126 -30.85 22.54 -5.35
N HIS A 127 -31.31 23.79 -5.37
CA HIS A 127 -30.44 24.95 -5.39
C HIS A 127 -29.54 25.04 -4.15
N PHE A 128 -30.08 24.73 -2.97
CA PHE A 128 -29.28 24.66 -1.74
C PHE A 128 -28.22 23.56 -1.80
N MET A 129 -28.59 22.35 -2.24
CA MET A 129 -27.65 21.23 -2.33
C MET A 129 -26.57 21.46 -3.40
N GLU A 130 -26.87 22.16 -4.49
CA GLU A 130 -25.88 22.60 -5.47
C GLU A 130 -24.85 23.55 -4.83
N LEU A 131 -25.29 24.49 -3.99
CA LEU A 131 -24.36 25.36 -3.24
C LEU A 131 -23.50 24.57 -2.26
N VAL A 132 -24.07 23.58 -1.57
CA VAL A 132 -23.32 22.69 -0.68
C VAL A 132 -22.27 21.90 -1.49
N CYS A 133 -22.63 21.34 -2.64
CA CYS A 133 -21.70 20.60 -3.50
C CYS A 133 -20.58 21.51 -4.02
N VAL A 134 -20.90 22.74 -4.46
CA VAL A 134 -19.88 23.72 -4.86
C VAL A 134 -18.97 24.09 -3.68
N GLY A 135 -19.52 24.23 -2.47
CA GLY A 135 -18.73 24.49 -1.26
C GLY A 135 -17.77 23.35 -0.92
N LEU A 136 -18.25 22.11 -0.96
CA LEU A 136 -17.45 20.92 -0.71
C LEU A 136 -16.39 20.69 -1.81
N SER A 137 -16.70 20.98 -3.08
CA SER A 137 -15.76 20.82 -4.19
C SER A 137 -14.54 21.74 -4.07
N LYS A 138 -14.72 22.92 -3.49
CA LYS A 138 -13.66 23.93 -3.29
C LYS A 138 -12.84 23.70 -2.03
N ASN A 139 -13.20 22.72 -1.21
CA ASN A 139 -12.51 22.48 0.05
C ASN A 139 -11.35 21.47 -0.13
N PRO A 140 -10.09 21.90 0.12
CA PRO A 140 -8.91 21.03 0.02
C PRO A 140 -8.62 20.25 1.31
N PHE A 141 -9.31 20.53 2.42
CA PHE A 141 -9.03 19.93 3.73
C PHE A 141 -9.90 18.72 4.06
N TYR A 142 -10.94 18.45 3.26
CA TYR A 142 -11.81 17.29 3.43
C TYR A 142 -11.44 16.18 2.47
N THR A 143 -11.41 14.97 2.99
CA THR A 143 -11.34 13.72 2.22
C THR A 143 -12.62 13.49 1.42
N VAL A 144 -12.56 12.62 0.40
CA VAL A 144 -13.77 12.22 -0.35
C VAL A 144 -14.80 11.54 0.54
N GLN A 145 -14.35 10.75 1.52
CA GLN A 145 -15.23 10.03 2.43
C GLN A 145 -16.04 11.01 3.28
N GLU A 146 -15.39 12.00 3.89
CA GLU A 146 -16.06 13.03 4.68
C GLU A 146 -17.07 13.83 3.83
N LYS A 147 -16.72 14.16 2.58
CA LYS A 147 -17.66 14.85 1.66
C LYS A 147 -18.92 14.01 1.40
N LYS A 148 -18.75 12.69 1.19
CA LYS A 148 -19.87 11.75 1.03
C LYS A 148 -20.74 11.67 2.29
N GLU A 149 -20.11 11.65 3.47
CA GLU A 149 -20.81 11.65 4.76
C GLU A 149 -21.60 12.93 4.99
N HIS A 150 -21.03 14.09 4.66
CA HIS A 150 -21.73 15.37 4.74
C HIS A 150 -23.01 15.39 3.89
N ILE A 151 -22.95 14.88 2.65
CA ILE A 151 -24.13 14.79 1.77
C ILE A 151 -25.16 13.80 2.34
N LYS A 152 -24.72 12.67 2.87
CA LYS A 152 -25.60 11.69 3.52
C LYS A 152 -26.31 12.27 4.74
N TRP A 153 -25.61 13.08 5.54
CA TRP A 153 -26.21 13.76 6.68
C TRP A 153 -27.37 14.68 6.25
N TYR A 154 -27.20 15.42 5.14
CA TYR A 154 -28.29 16.24 4.60
C TYR A 154 -29.49 15.40 4.17
N LYS A 155 -29.26 14.25 3.53
CA LYS A 155 -30.33 13.32 3.17
C LYS A 155 -31.14 12.91 4.39
N ASP A 156 -30.48 12.43 5.44
CA ASP A 156 -31.13 11.98 6.68
C ASP A 156 -31.85 13.14 7.39
N TYR A 157 -31.27 14.34 7.35
CA TYR A 157 -31.88 15.56 7.88
C TYR A 157 -33.19 15.90 7.17
N PHE A 158 -33.19 15.94 5.84
CA PHE A 158 -34.39 16.23 5.06
C PHE A 158 -35.44 15.14 5.21
N GLU A 159 -35.05 13.87 5.38
CA GLU A 159 -35.97 12.78 5.69
C GLU A 159 -36.66 12.97 7.04
N SER A 160 -35.95 13.43 8.06
CA SER A 160 -36.52 13.72 9.38
C SER A 160 -37.44 14.94 9.41
N LYS A 161 -37.30 15.87 8.45
CA LYS A 161 -38.03 17.15 8.38
C LYS A 161 -39.04 17.21 7.24
N LYS A 162 -39.44 16.07 6.67
CA LYS A 162 -40.43 15.98 5.60
C LYS A 162 -41.74 16.71 5.91
N ASP A 163 -42.21 16.63 7.16
CA ASP A 163 -43.45 17.28 7.59
C ASP A 163 -43.40 18.80 7.41
N VAL A 164 -42.30 19.42 7.86
CA VAL A 164 -42.07 20.87 7.72
C VAL A 164 -41.89 21.26 6.24
N LEU A 165 -41.23 20.41 5.45
CA LEU A 165 -41.02 20.67 4.02
C LEU A 165 -42.32 20.58 3.22
N ALA A 166 -43.26 19.72 3.65
CA ALA A 166 -44.59 19.63 3.08
C ALA A 166 -45.43 20.88 3.40
N GLU A 167 -45.36 21.39 4.63
CA GLU A 167 -46.03 22.64 5.02
C GLU A 167 -45.53 23.86 4.23
N VAL A 168 -44.23 23.90 3.92
CA VAL A 168 -43.59 24.99 3.18
C VAL A 168 -43.77 24.83 1.65
N GLY A 169 -44.30 23.70 1.18
CA GLY A 169 -44.45 23.40 -0.25
C GLY A 169 -43.12 23.24 -1.00
N ALA A 170 -42.02 23.01 -0.27
CA ALA A 170 -40.69 22.82 -0.83
C ALA A 170 -40.42 21.38 -1.29
N TRP A 171 -41.29 20.45 -0.91
CA TRP A 171 -41.24 19.03 -1.29
C TRP A 171 -42.32 18.71 -2.33
N ASP A 172 -42.08 19.10 -3.58
CA ASP A 172 -43.01 18.80 -4.67
C ASP A 172 -42.79 17.36 -5.17
N ILE A 173 -43.78 16.50 -4.95
CA ILE A 173 -43.79 15.07 -5.33
C ILE A 173 -43.96 14.88 -6.86
N SER A 174 -43.87 15.96 -7.64
CA SER A 174 -44.27 16.00 -9.06
C SER A 174 -43.33 15.28 -10.04
N SER A 175 -42.28 14.59 -9.59
CA SER A 175 -41.32 13.90 -10.49
C SER A 175 -41.31 12.36 -10.41
N GLN A 176 -42.24 11.72 -9.68
CA GLN A 176 -42.35 10.25 -9.67
C GLN A 176 -43.48 9.65 -10.53
N SER A 177 -44.26 10.46 -11.26
CA SER A 177 -45.46 9.98 -11.98
C SER A 177 -45.41 9.99 -13.51
N GLU A 178 -44.23 10.12 -14.16
CA GLU A 178 -44.17 10.19 -15.64
C GLU A 178 -43.58 8.96 -16.37
N ASN A 179 -42.96 7.99 -15.68
CA ASN A 179 -42.33 6.82 -16.35
C ASN A 179 -43.21 5.56 -16.48
N THR A 180 -44.53 5.65 -16.29
CA THR A 180 -45.46 4.52 -16.50
C THR A 180 -46.53 4.82 -17.56
N LYS A 181 -46.12 5.15 -18.79
CA LYS A 181 -46.99 5.06 -19.97
C LYS A 181 -46.30 4.31 -21.10
N THR A 182 -46.42 2.99 -21.00
CA THR A 182 -46.81 2.07 -22.08
C THR A 182 -46.37 2.42 -23.51
N VAL A 183 -45.36 1.67 -23.95
CA VAL A 183 -45.24 1.17 -25.32
C VAL A 183 -46.60 0.60 -25.76
N SER A 184 -47.12 1.10 -26.87
CA SER A 184 -48.21 0.51 -27.66
C SER A 184 -47.82 0.62 -29.13
#